data_AF-A0A9C9YY25-F1
#
_entry.id   AF-A0A9C9YY25-F1
#
_cell.length_a   1.000
_cell.length_b   1.000
_cell.length_c   1.000
_cell.angle_alpha   90.00
_cell.angle_beta   90.00
_cell.angle_gamma   90.00
#
_symmetry.space_group_name_H-M   'P 1'
#
loop_
_entity.id
_entity.type
_entity.pdbx_description
1 polymer ?
#
loop_
_entity_poly.entity_id
_entity_poly.type
_entity_poly.pdbx_seq_one_letter_code
_entity_poly.pdbx_strand_id
1 'polypeptide(L)'
;MDTDSLNKEQRIMIAMRKTLAKIVRDTTPSSSLHQRPLKDDTIEDIRQCFNLISARERELAEAQGKTLNERPRYADEEKTTNVLKFKGYKPAEDAKEGE
;
A
#
# COMPACT_ATOMS: atom_id res chain seq x y z
N MET A 1 13.79 4.68 1.20
CA MET A 1 12.78 4.01 0.35
C MET A 1 13.49 3.64 -0.93
N ASP A 2 14.18 2.51 -0.92
CA ASP A 2 14.95 2.02 -2.05
C ASP A 2 13.99 1.64 -3.16
N THR A 3 13.95 2.48 -4.20
CA THR A 3 13.04 2.27 -5.33
C THR A 3 13.54 1.23 -6.32
N ASP A 4 14.76 0.72 -6.13
CA ASP A 4 15.46 -0.17 -7.08
C ASP A 4 14.95 -1.61 -7.09
N SER A 5 14.21 -2.03 -6.07
CA SER A 5 13.57 -3.35 -6.02
C SER A 5 12.11 -3.37 -6.49
N LEU A 6 11.59 -2.23 -6.99
CA LEU A 6 10.20 -2.16 -7.48
C LEU A 6 10.09 -2.54 -8.96
N ASN A 7 9.03 -3.30 -9.27
CA ASN A 7 8.64 -3.57 -10.66
C ASN A 7 8.34 -2.24 -11.37
N LYS A 8 8.64 -2.15 -12.68
CA LYS A 8 8.42 -0.96 -13.52
C LYS A 8 7.01 -0.38 -13.34
N GLU A 9 6.01 -1.26 -13.29
CA GLU A 9 4.62 -0.84 -13.11
C GLU A 9 4.40 -0.17 -11.74
N GLN A 10 4.93 -0.73 -10.65
CA GLN A 10 4.84 -0.13 -9.32
C GLN A 10 5.52 1.24 -9.26
N ARG A 11 6.67 1.41 -9.94
CA ARG A 11 7.35 2.71 -10.07
C ARG A 11 6.46 3.73 -10.78
N ILE A 12 5.78 3.34 -11.86
CA ILE A 12 4.84 4.20 -12.59
C ILE A 12 3.67 4.59 -11.69
N MET A 13 3.05 3.64 -10.99
CA MET A 13 1.92 3.93 -10.09
C MET A 13 2.30 4.91 -8.97
N ILE A 14 3.48 4.74 -8.37
CA ILE A 14 4.00 5.65 -7.36
C ILE A 14 4.24 7.05 -7.94
N ALA A 15 4.86 7.14 -9.11
CA ALA A 15 5.11 8.41 -9.77
C ALA A 15 3.78 9.14 -10.06
N MET A 16 2.79 8.46 -10.66
CA MET A 16 1.48 9.02 -10.96
C MET A 16 0.73 9.48 -9.70
N ARG A 17 0.72 8.66 -8.64
CA ARG A 17 0.07 9.03 -7.39
C ARG A 17 0.69 10.30 -6.80
N LYS A 18 2.03 10.38 -6.78
CA LYS A 18 2.76 11.52 -6.22
C LYS A 18 2.53 12.80 -7.02
N THR A 19 2.56 12.71 -8.35
CA THR A 19 2.34 13.88 -9.21
C THR A 19 0.92 14.42 -9.05
N LEU A 20 -0.10 13.55 -9.10
CA LEU A 20 -1.49 13.96 -8.89
C LEU A 20 -1.69 14.55 -7.48
N ALA A 21 -1.11 13.95 -6.44
CA ALA A 21 -1.22 14.47 -5.08
C ALA A 21 -0.59 15.85 -4.93
N LYS A 22 0.54 16.11 -5.62
CA LYS A 22 1.17 17.42 -5.65
C LYS A 22 0.27 18.44 -6.35
N ILE A 23 -0.30 18.08 -7.50
CA ILE A 23 -1.25 18.95 -8.23
C ILE A 23 -2.44 19.31 -7.34
N VAL A 24 -3.04 18.33 -6.66
CA VAL A 24 -4.18 18.58 -5.74
C VAL A 24 -3.76 19.51 -4.61
N ARG A 25 -2.58 19.32 -4.03
CA ARG A 25 -2.05 20.19 -2.97
C ARG A 25 -1.84 21.62 -3.46
N ASP A 26 -1.25 21.79 -4.63
CA ASP A 26 -0.93 23.10 -5.20
C ASP A 26 -2.20 23.85 -5.66
N THR A 27 -3.26 23.12 -6.00
CA THR A 27 -4.54 23.69 -6.49
C THR A 27 -5.62 23.82 -5.42
N THR A 28 -5.45 23.20 -4.24
CA THR A 28 -6.42 23.34 -3.15
C THR A 28 -6.01 24.51 -2.25
N PRO A 29 -6.79 25.61 -2.18
CA PRO A 29 -6.45 26.74 -1.35
C PRO A 29 -6.54 26.38 0.14
N SER A 30 -5.67 26.97 0.95
CA SER A 30 -5.61 26.74 2.40
C SER A 30 -6.84 27.22 3.17
N SER A 31 -7.64 28.12 2.57
CA SER A 31 -8.85 28.68 3.15
C SER A 31 -10.05 28.39 2.26
N SER A 32 -11.16 28.00 2.87
CA SER A 32 -12.45 27.74 2.22
C SER A 32 -13.07 28.98 1.56
N LEU A 33 -12.54 30.17 1.86
CA LEU A 33 -12.98 31.44 1.27
C LEU A 33 -12.44 31.66 -0.15
N HIS A 34 -11.40 30.94 -0.55
CA HIS A 34 -10.82 31.09 -1.89
C HIS A 34 -11.36 30.02 -2.84
N GLN A 35 -11.73 30.45 -4.05
CA GLN A 35 -12.19 29.55 -5.09
C GLN A 35 -11.02 28.69 -5.58
N ARG A 36 -11.27 27.38 -5.76
CA ARG A 36 -10.32 26.47 -6.40
C ARG A 36 -10.18 26.84 -7.89
N PRO A 37 -8.96 26.78 -8.46
CA PRO A 37 -8.72 27.02 -9.88
C PRO A 37 -9.23 25.89 -10.78
N LEU A 38 -9.36 24.68 -10.24
CA LEU A 38 -9.92 23.53 -10.96
C LEU A 38 -11.44 23.46 -10.80
N LYS A 39 -12.12 23.02 -11.85
CA LYS A 39 -13.56 22.72 -11.83
C LYS A 39 -13.82 21.49 -10.96
N ASP A 40 -15.00 21.40 -10.36
CA ASP A 40 -15.36 20.28 -9.49
C ASP A 40 -15.35 18.94 -10.24
N ASP A 41 -15.78 18.90 -11.50
CA ASP A 41 -15.71 17.70 -12.34
C ASP A 41 -14.27 17.18 -12.47
N THR A 42 -13.31 18.07 -12.73
CA THR A 42 -11.88 17.69 -12.83
C THR A 42 -11.34 17.15 -11.52
N ILE A 43 -11.80 17.69 -10.39
CA ILE A 43 -11.40 17.17 -9.07
C ILE A 43 -11.98 15.77 -8.87
N GLU A 44 -13.20 15.53 -9.32
CA GLU A 44 -13.82 14.22 -9.26
C GLU A 44 -13.11 13.20 -10.14
N ASP A 45 -12.73 13.57 -11.36
CA ASP A 45 -11.91 12.74 -12.24
C ASP A 45 -10.57 12.35 -11.58
N ILE A 46 -9.94 13.27 -10.86
CA ILE A 46 -8.71 13.01 -10.11
C ILE A 46 -8.96 12.01 -8.97
N ARG A 47 -10.09 12.12 -8.24
CA ARG A 47 -10.46 11.13 -7.21
C ARG A 47 -10.67 9.75 -7.79
N GLN A 48 -11.36 9.66 -8.93
CA GLN A 48 -11.55 8.40 -9.65
C GLN A 48 -10.21 7.81 -10.09
N CYS A 49 -9.29 8.63 -10.58
CA CYS A 49 -7.92 8.19 -10.90
C CYS A 49 -7.19 7.62 -9.68
N PHE A 50 -7.29 8.25 -8.50
CA PHE A 50 -6.70 7.70 -7.28
C PHE A 50 -7.29 6.34 -6.87
N ASN A 51 -8.60 6.14 -7.08
CA ASN A 51 -9.25 4.86 -6.82
C ASN A 51 -8.70 3.76 -7.75
N LEU A 52 -8.58 4.05 -9.05
CA LEU A 52 -7.99 3.13 -10.02
C LEU A 52 -6.52 2.80 -9.70
N ILE A 53 -5.75 3.81 -9.32
CA ILE A 53 -4.35 3.63 -8.90
C ILE A 53 -4.27 2.69 -7.69
N SER A 54 -5.09 2.92 -6.68
CA SER A 54 -5.09 2.14 -5.45
C SER A 54 -5.53 0.69 -5.69
N ALA A 55 -6.54 0.48 -6.54
CA ALA A 55 -6.98 -0.86 -6.93
C ALA A 55 -5.85 -1.62 -7.63
N ARG A 56 -5.16 -0.98 -8.58
CA ARG A 56 -4.08 -1.61 -9.32
C ARG A 56 -2.86 -1.92 -8.45
N GLU A 57 -2.53 -1.03 -7.53
CA GLU A 57 -1.44 -1.27 -6.58
C GLU A 57 -1.73 -2.43 -5.63
N ARG A 58 -3.00 -2.61 -5.25
CA ARG A 58 -3.43 -3.77 -4.49
C ARG A 58 -3.23 -5.08 -5.28
N GLU A 59 -3.67 -5.12 -6.54
CA GLU A 59 -3.44 -6.27 -7.41
C GLU A 59 -1.95 -6.62 -7.55
N LEU A 60 -1.10 -5.60 -7.73
CA LEU A 60 0.35 -5.79 -7.83
C LEU A 60 0.99 -6.29 -6.52
N ALA A 61 0.45 -5.88 -5.37
CA ALA A 61 0.90 -6.37 -4.07
C ALA A 61 0.48 -7.83 -3.83
N GLU A 62 -0.78 -8.16 -4.15
CA GLU A 62 -1.33 -9.51 -4.07
C GLU A 62 -0.56 -10.49 -4.98
N ALA A 63 -0.24 -10.08 -6.21
CA ALA A 63 0.56 -10.87 -7.15
C ALA A 63 2.00 -11.13 -6.64
N GLN A 64 2.53 -10.27 -5.77
CA GLN A 64 3.83 -10.44 -5.11
C GLN A 64 3.74 -11.21 -3.78
N GLY A 65 2.56 -11.70 -3.40
CA GLY A 65 2.32 -12.35 -2.11
C GLY A 65 2.45 -11.41 -0.91
N LYS A 66 2.52 -10.10 -1.13
CA LYS A 66 2.57 -9.10 -0.07
C LYS A 66 1.15 -8.78 0.37
N THR A 67 0.80 -9.17 1.59
CA THR A 67 -0.47 -8.71 2.17
C THR A 67 -0.32 -7.22 2.53
N LEU A 68 -1.22 -6.37 2.02
CA LEU A 68 -1.29 -4.94 2.36
C LEU A 68 -1.70 -4.66 3.82
N ASN A 69 -1.78 -5.70 4.66
CA ASN A 69 -2.29 -5.69 6.02
C ASN A 69 -1.21 -5.56 7.09
N GLU A 70 0.01 -5.13 6.74
CA GLU A 70 1.00 -4.70 7.73
C GLU A 70 0.59 -3.35 8.34
N ARG A 71 -0.49 -3.36 9.12
CA ARG A 71 -0.81 -2.26 10.03
C ARG A 71 0.38 -2.13 10.99
N PRO A 72 0.95 -0.93 11.16
CA PRO A 72 1.95 -0.71 12.17
C PRO A 72 1.43 -1.18 13.52
N ARG A 73 2.16 -2.09 14.16
CA ARG A 73 1.89 -2.53 15.53
C ARG A 73 2.87 -1.84 16.47
N TYR A 74 2.41 -1.57 17.68
CA TYR A 74 3.32 -1.10 18.71
C TYR A 74 4.27 -2.25 19.12
N ALA A 75 5.51 -1.91 19.49
CA ALA A 75 6.51 -2.91 19.84
C ALA A 75 6.12 -3.75 21.08
N ASP A 76 5.28 -3.18 21.93
CA ASP A 76 4.71 -3.75 23.15
C ASP A 76 3.34 -4.40 22.94
N GLU A 77 2.79 -4.39 21.73
CA GLU A 77 1.49 -5.00 21.44
C GLU A 77 1.57 -6.54 21.53
N GLU A 78 0.75 -7.15 22.38
CA GLU A 78 0.69 -8.61 22.51
C GLU A 78 0.19 -9.26 21.21
N LYS A 79 0.90 -10.29 20.74
CA LYS A 79 0.52 -11.03 19.53
C LYS A 79 -0.74 -11.85 19.78
N THR A 80 -1.85 -11.45 19.15
CA THR A 80 -3.15 -12.13 19.23
C THR A 80 -3.21 -13.51 18.55
N THR A 81 -2.16 -13.92 17.85
CA THR A 81 -2.09 -15.21 17.17
C THR A 81 -1.67 -16.31 18.14
N ASN A 82 -2.63 -17.13 18.59
CA ASN A 82 -2.36 -18.35 19.33
C ASN A 82 -1.94 -19.46 18.36
N VAL A 83 -0.62 -19.68 18.21
CA VAL A 83 -0.08 -20.77 17.38
C VAL A 83 -0.23 -22.08 18.15
N LEU A 84 -1.27 -22.86 17.84
CA LEU A 84 -1.47 -24.18 18.42
C LEU A 84 -0.48 -25.18 17.82
N LYS A 85 0.46 -25.67 18.64
CA LYS A 85 1.35 -26.77 18.26
C LYS A 85 0.59 -28.09 18.42
N PHE A 86 0.22 -28.71 17.30
CA PHE A 86 -0.37 -30.05 17.33
C PHE A 86 0.70 -31.07 17.73
N LYS A 87 0.46 -31.81 18.82
CA LYS A 87 1.35 -32.85 19.30
C LYS A 87 1.45 -33.96 18.24
N GLY A 88 2.62 -34.13 17.64
CA GLY A 88 2.88 -35.12 16.59
C GLY A 88 3.05 -34.54 15.17
N TYR A 89 2.85 -33.24 14.97
CA TYR A 89 3.18 -32.59 13.71
C TYR A 89 4.65 -32.14 13.74
N LYS A 90 5.50 -32.78 12.93
CA LYS A 90 6.88 -32.34 12.72
C LYS A 90 6.90 -31.52 11.42
N PRO A 91 7.14 -30.19 11.49
CA PRO A 91 7.29 -29.38 10.28
C PRO A 91 8.45 -29.91 9.44
N ALA A 92 8.32 -29.85 8.11
CA ALA A 92 9.33 -30.36 7.19
C ALA A 92 10.69 -29.62 7.27
N GLU A 93 10.74 -28.45 7.91
CA GLU A 93 11.98 -27.69 8.13
C GLU A 93 12.90 -28.36 9.17
N ASP A 94 12.34 -28.97 10.23
CA ASP A 94 13.09 -29.65 11.30
C ASP A 94 13.57 -31.07 10.91
N ALA A 95 13.39 -31.47 9.65
CA ALA A 95 13.76 -32.79 9.14
C ALA A 95 15.08 -32.78 8.33
N LYS A 96 15.70 -31.61 8.14
CA LYS A 96 16.92 -31.45 7.32
C LYS A 96 18.18 -31.03 8.07
N GLU A 97 18.18 -31.02 9.40
CA GLU A 97 19.37 -30.70 10.22
C GLU A 97 19.90 -31.90 11.02
N GLY A 98 19.92 -33.08 10.41
CA GLY A 98 20.46 -34.28 11.05
C GLY A 98 20.95 -35.32 10.06
N GLU A 99 22.10 -35.06 9.44
CA GLU A 99 23.09 -36.07 9.07
C GLU A 99 24.47 -35.60 9.55
#